data_AF-A0A7J7L739-F1
#
_entry.id   AF-A0A7J7L739-F1
#
_cell.length_a   1.000
_cell.length_b   1.000
_cell.length_c   1.000
_cell.angle_alpha   90.00
_cell.angle_beta   90.00
_cell.angle_gamma   90.00
#
_symmetry.space_group_name_H-M   'P 1'
#
loop_
_entity.id
_entity.type
_entity.pdbx_description
1 polymer ?
#
loop_
_entity_poly.entity_id
_entity_poly.type
_entity_poly.pdbx_seq_one_letter_code
_entity_poly.pdbx_strand_id
1 'polypeptide(L)'
;MVFDVITFAWICLHFVIDLDFEWFWSNNGIELVLNTILRCMAHYNLFDNLQLSGDDSNTVDSKKRISTGSKSLPNGKKKVIGVNSWGQPNQANSETNTYSSDIGFQVRMHLPIIYESFNDVPNDRIALVVKGLEECYDISHVAWFDLKEKIRDAWKRYKSYLNTTLIVGNSPGDVKASPAPEFVPREDWVKFIDYCNSEKFLAKSKRNKKNRAKLIAPCTLGRTSMPITRHKLAEERGVTDEEIGRVEVYIPAHTKKDKTIQCPDVIAELQNTIRKDPKSIRTGPNVAIAQKFGKERKGGTRGKKHQHIDKECRLVGCPWRIVAHGVIVGVDPTHMCHSVALGDDFYKVAIHDIVDGNALLFRPNSNIKRLLDVGIRSFVAWPKSMITF
;
A
#
# COMPACT_ATOMS: atom_id res chain seq x y z
N MET A 1 0.92 -50.72 25.17
CA MET A 1 -0.34 -50.02 25.50
C MET A 1 -0.13 -48.55 25.26
N VAL A 2 -0.54 -48.05 24.09
CA VAL A 2 -0.39 -46.64 23.71
C VAL A 2 -1.57 -45.91 24.35
N PHE A 3 -1.34 -45.27 25.49
CA PHE A 3 -2.28 -44.30 26.04
C PHE A 3 -2.25 -43.06 25.16
N ASP A 4 -3.39 -42.75 24.56
CA ASP A 4 -3.59 -41.64 23.62
C ASP A 4 -3.30 -40.30 24.34
N VAL A 5 -2.46 -39.46 23.72
CA VAL A 5 -2.03 -38.15 24.22
C VAL A 5 -3.23 -37.24 24.46
N ILE A 6 -4.31 -37.46 23.71
CA ILE A 6 -5.59 -36.75 23.87
C ILE A 6 -6.24 -37.12 25.21
N THR A 7 -6.20 -38.39 25.61
CA THR A 7 -6.77 -38.86 26.89
C THR A 7 -5.97 -38.32 28.07
N PHE A 8 -4.65 -38.23 27.97
CA PHE A 8 -3.81 -37.65 29.01
C PHE A 8 -4.03 -36.13 29.15
N ALA A 9 -4.14 -35.41 28.03
CA ALA A 9 -4.50 -33.99 28.03
C ALA A 9 -5.89 -33.74 28.62
N TRP A 10 -6.84 -34.64 28.38
CA TRP A 10 -8.20 -34.55 28.92
C TRP A 10 -8.25 -34.83 30.43
N ILE A 11 -7.46 -35.80 30.93
CA ILE A 11 -7.29 -36.07 32.37
C ILE A 11 -6.64 -34.87 33.07
N CYS A 12 -5.60 -34.28 32.48
CA CYS A 12 -4.95 -33.09 33.03
C CYS A 12 -5.88 -31.87 33.06
N LEU A 13 -6.77 -31.73 32.07
CA LEU A 13 -7.75 -30.64 32.05
C LEU A 13 -8.84 -30.85 33.12
N HIS A 14 -9.28 -32.08 33.35
CA HIS A 14 -10.23 -32.39 34.42
C HIS A 14 -9.65 -32.20 35.82
N PHE A 15 -8.37 -32.54 36.03
CA PHE A 15 -7.71 -32.34 37.33
C PHE A 15 -7.51 -30.86 37.69
N VAL A 16 -7.49 -29.96 36.70
CA VAL A 16 -7.38 -28.50 36.88
C VAL A 16 -8.75 -27.86 37.15
N ILE A 17 -9.86 -28.50 36.78
CA ILE A 17 -11.21 -27.96 36.99
C ILE A 17 -11.72 -28.20 38.43
N ASP A 18 -11.15 -29.15 39.16
CA ASP A 18 -11.52 -29.46 40.56
C ASP A 18 -10.65 -28.78 41.64
N LEU A 19 -9.67 -27.95 41.23
CA LEU A 19 -8.83 -27.19 42.16
C LEU A 19 -9.25 -25.71 42.20
N ASP A 20 -9.43 -25.22 43.43
CA ASP A 20 -9.93 -23.89 43.78
C ASP A 20 -9.41 -22.78 42.86
N PHE A 21 -10.33 -22.18 42.08
CA PHE A 21 -10.04 -21.33 40.93
C PHE A 21 -9.28 -20.04 41.33
N GLU A 22 -9.38 -19.61 42.59
CA GLU A 22 -8.64 -18.44 43.10
C GLU A 22 -7.16 -18.73 43.42
N TRP A 23 -6.79 -19.98 43.71
CA TRP A 23 -5.38 -20.35 43.95
C TRP A 23 -4.59 -20.45 42.64
N PHE A 24 -5.21 -20.97 41.57
CA PHE A 24 -4.56 -21.20 40.27
C PHE A 24 -4.08 -19.91 39.59
N TRP A 25 -4.84 -18.82 39.71
CA TRP A 25 -4.48 -17.51 39.14
C TRP A 25 -3.48 -16.73 39.99
N SER A 26 -3.41 -16.98 41.30
CA SER A 26 -2.51 -16.25 42.20
C SER A 26 -1.06 -16.77 42.17
N ASN A 27 -0.80 -17.98 41.67
CA ASN A 27 0.49 -18.66 41.78
C ASN A 27 1.06 -19.17 40.44
N ASN A 28 0.90 -18.44 39.33
CA ASN A 28 1.49 -18.79 38.03
C ASN A 28 1.13 -20.21 37.52
N GLY A 29 -0.09 -20.69 37.78
CA GLY A 29 -0.53 -22.04 37.39
C GLY A 29 -0.39 -22.35 35.89
N ILE A 30 -0.51 -21.32 35.04
CA ILE A 30 -0.35 -21.43 33.57
C ILE A 30 1.09 -21.81 33.19
N GLU A 31 2.09 -21.22 33.87
CA GLU A 31 3.52 -21.52 33.67
C GLU A 31 3.84 -22.98 34.05
N LEU A 32 3.23 -23.49 35.11
CA LEU A 32 3.41 -24.88 35.55
C LEU A 32 2.83 -25.87 34.53
N VAL A 33 1.65 -25.59 33.98
CA VAL A 33 1.01 -26.40 32.94
C VAL A 33 1.83 -26.38 31.65
N LEU A 34 2.29 -25.21 31.19
CA LEU A 34 3.10 -25.09 29.98
C LEU A 34 4.45 -25.80 30.11
N ASN A 35 5.13 -25.66 31.24
CA ASN A 35 6.40 -26.34 31.50
C ASN A 35 6.25 -27.87 31.61
N THR A 36 5.11 -28.34 32.12
CA THR A 36 4.81 -29.79 32.20
C THR A 36 4.55 -30.36 30.82
N ILE A 37 3.80 -29.64 29.97
CA ILE A 37 3.55 -30.01 28.58
C ILE A 37 4.87 -30.03 27.78
N LEU A 38 5.73 -29.02 27.93
CA LEU A 38 7.04 -28.96 27.28
C LEU A 38 7.96 -30.11 27.70
N ARG A 39 7.97 -30.47 28.99
CA ARG A 39 8.73 -31.64 29.50
C ARG A 39 8.19 -32.96 28.96
N CYS A 40 6.87 -33.11 28.84
CA CYS A 40 6.27 -34.28 28.19
C CYS A 40 6.65 -34.36 26.71
N MET A 41 6.57 -33.25 25.96
CA MET A 41 6.97 -33.24 24.54
C MET A 41 8.44 -33.62 24.33
N ALA A 42 9.34 -33.18 25.22
CA ALA A 42 10.75 -33.56 25.21
C ALA A 42 10.98 -35.03 25.57
N HIS A 43 10.23 -35.57 26.54
CA HIS A 43 10.35 -36.98 26.97
C HIS A 43 9.88 -37.98 25.90
N TYR A 44 9.00 -37.56 24.98
CA TYR A 44 8.51 -38.39 23.88
C TYR A 44 9.24 -38.19 22.53
N ASN A 45 10.34 -37.42 22.49
CA ASN A 45 11.17 -37.21 21.28
C ASN A 45 10.36 -36.82 20.02
N LEU A 46 9.27 -36.06 20.19
CA LEU A 46 8.37 -35.64 19.09
C LEU A 46 8.95 -34.52 18.19
N PHE A 47 10.24 -34.16 18.37
CA PHE A 47 10.91 -33.11 17.59
C PHE A 47 11.81 -33.61 16.46
N ASP A 48 12.14 -34.90 16.41
CA ASP A 48 13.00 -35.44 15.35
C ASP A 48 12.20 -36.38 14.45
N ASN A 49 11.82 -35.88 13.27
CA ASN A 49 11.81 -36.63 12.01
C ASN A 49 11.30 -35.77 10.85
N LEU A 50 12.23 -35.04 10.20
CA LEU A 50 12.08 -34.71 8.78
C LEU A 50 13.47 -34.81 8.13
N GLN A 51 13.94 -36.04 7.94
CA GLN A 51 15.09 -36.31 7.08
C GLN A 51 14.67 -36.18 5.62
N LEU A 52 15.41 -35.35 4.91
CA LEU A 52 15.38 -35.15 3.46
C LEU A 52 15.83 -36.42 2.75
N SER A 53 14.98 -37.00 1.90
CA SER A 53 15.41 -37.90 0.82
C SER A 53 15.39 -37.13 -0.49
N GLY A 54 16.56 -36.92 -1.07
CA GLY A 54 16.70 -36.45 -2.44
C GLY A 54 16.32 -37.56 -3.41
N ASP A 55 15.76 -37.18 -4.55
CA ASP A 55 15.88 -37.98 -5.75
C ASP A 55 15.93 -37.08 -6.98
N ASP A 56 16.96 -37.30 -7.78
CA ASP A 56 17.27 -36.58 -9.00
C ASP A 56 16.44 -37.15 -10.16
N SER A 57 15.58 -36.32 -10.74
CA SER A 57 15.13 -36.54 -12.12
C SER A 57 14.98 -35.22 -12.86
N ASN A 58 15.87 -35.02 -13.83
CA ASN A 58 15.87 -33.91 -14.76
C ASN A 58 14.62 -33.94 -15.65
N THR A 59 13.80 -32.89 -15.56
CA THR A 59 13.01 -32.41 -16.70
C THR A 59 13.10 -30.90 -16.75
N VAL A 60 13.72 -30.41 -17.83
CA VAL A 60 13.77 -29.00 -18.19
C VAL A 60 12.36 -28.59 -18.61
N ASP A 61 11.71 -27.69 -17.88
CA ASP A 61 10.89 -26.63 -18.50
C ASP A 61 10.42 -25.55 -17.50
N SER A 62 10.93 -24.33 -17.71
CA SER A 62 10.61 -23.04 -17.08
C SER A 62 10.73 -22.96 -15.53
N LYS A 63 11.81 -22.31 -15.06
CA LYS A 63 12.04 -21.98 -13.64
C LYS A 63 10.90 -21.14 -13.06
N LYS A 64 9.89 -21.77 -12.45
CA LYS A 64 8.99 -21.10 -11.49
C LYS A 64 9.84 -20.69 -10.28
N ARG A 65 10.18 -19.40 -10.19
CA ARG A 65 10.80 -18.81 -8.99
C ARG A 65 9.77 -18.81 -7.86
N ILE A 66 9.72 -19.89 -7.09
CA ILE A 66 9.13 -19.87 -5.75
C ILE A 66 10.21 -19.24 -4.86
N SER A 67 10.00 -18.00 -4.38
CA SER A 67 10.96 -17.41 -3.43
C SER A 67 10.73 -18.06 -2.07
N THR A 68 11.67 -18.90 -1.64
CA THR A 68 11.84 -19.24 -0.22
C THR A 68 12.21 -17.95 0.52
N GLY A 69 11.46 -17.58 1.56
CA GLY A 69 11.79 -16.41 2.37
C GLY A 69 13.21 -16.48 2.93
N SER A 70 13.86 -15.34 3.12
CA SER A 70 15.16 -15.30 3.80
C SER A 70 15.09 -15.97 5.17
N LYS A 71 16.12 -16.76 5.46
CA LYS A 71 16.38 -17.22 6.83
C LYS A 71 16.98 -16.08 7.66
N SER A 72 16.65 -16.06 8.95
CA SER A 72 17.29 -15.20 9.95
C SER A 72 18.81 -15.44 9.94
N LEU A 73 19.61 -14.39 10.16
CA LEU A 73 21.05 -14.56 10.25
C LEU A 73 21.43 -15.30 11.55
N PRO A 74 22.58 -16.01 11.56
CA PRO A 74 23.13 -16.57 12.79
C PRO A 74 23.29 -15.49 13.87
N ASN A 75 23.04 -15.88 15.13
CA ASN A 75 23.21 -15.04 16.33
C ASN A 75 22.24 -13.85 16.44
N GLY A 76 21.07 -13.90 15.79
CA GLY A 76 20.03 -12.86 15.92
C GLY A 76 20.40 -11.52 15.28
N LYS A 77 21.47 -11.47 14.48
CA LYS A 77 21.83 -10.26 13.72
C LYS A 77 20.76 -9.97 12.67
N LYS A 78 20.44 -8.69 12.47
CA LYS A 78 19.49 -8.25 11.46
C LYS A 78 20.22 -7.61 10.28
N LYS A 79 19.72 -7.83 9.06
CA LYS A 79 20.27 -7.19 7.84
C LYS A 79 19.89 -5.71 7.84
N VAL A 80 20.87 -4.83 7.73
CA VAL A 80 20.66 -3.38 7.68
C VAL A 80 20.25 -2.97 6.26
N ILE A 81 19.21 -2.15 6.12
CA ILE A 81 18.77 -1.59 4.84
C ILE A 81 19.26 -0.15 4.74
N GLY A 82 20.07 0.14 3.71
CA GLY A 82 20.50 1.50 3.39
C GLY A 82 19.30 2.37 2.95
N VAL A 83 19.12 3.50 3.62
CA VAL A 83 18.03 4.46 3.36
C VAL A 83 18.56 5.88 3.15
N ASN A 84 17.80 6.70 2.44
CA ASN A 84 18.04 8.15 2.35
C ASN A 84 17.39 8.93 3.50
N SER A 85 17.50 10.27 3.51
CA SER A 85 16.93 11.10 4.58
C SER A 85 15.41 11.00 4.72
N TRP A 86 14.71 10.61 3.65
CA TRP A 86 13.27 10.36 3.66
C TRP A 86 12.90 8.95 4.15
N GLY A 87 13.88 8.13 4.54
CA GLY A 87 13.67 6.75 5.00
C GLY A 87 13.32 5.78 3.88
N GLN A 88 13.64 6.10 2.62
CA GLN A 88 13.40 5.22 1.48
C GLN A 88 14.63 4.36 1.20
N PRO A 89 14.47 3.04 0.96
CA PRO A 89 15.57 2.21 0.50
C PRO A 89 16.12 2.71 -0.84
N ASN A 90 17.39 3.11 -0.84
CA ASN A 90 18.02 3.83 -1.95
C ASN A 90 19.24 3.11 -2.55
N GLN A 91 19.70 2.02 -1.94
CA GLN A 91 20.84 1.25 -2.45
C GLN A 91 20.40 0.10 -3.38
N ALA A 92 21.16 -0.10 -4.47
CA ALA A 92 20.97 -1.22 -5.40
C ALA A 92 21.84 -2.43 -5.03
N ASN A 93 21.73 -2.92 -3.79
CA ASN A 93 22.51 -4.06 -3.31
C ASN A 93 21.68 -5.36 -3.21
N SER A 94 22.36 -6.47 -2.94
CA SER A 94 21.75 -7.79 -2.73
C SER A 94 20.71 -7.78 -1.62
N GLU A 95 20.96 -7.01 -0.56
CA GLU A 95 20.14 -6.92 0.64
C GLU A 95 18.80 -6.27 0.32
N THR A 96 18.79 -5.16 -0.43
CA THR A 96 17.58 -4.42 -0.81
C THR A 96 16.70 -5.22 -1.79
N ASN A 97 17.34 -5.97 -2.70
CA ASN A 97 16.62 -6.86 -3.63
C ASN A 97 15.99 -8.05 -2.90
N THR A 98 16.73 -8.65 -1.97
CA THR A 98 16.25 -9.74 -1.12
C THR A 98 15.11 -9.24 -0.21
N TYR A 99 15.27 -8.07 0.42
CA TYR A 99 14.24 -7.42 1.22
C TYR A 99 12.93 -7.22 0.46
N SER A 100 12.99 -6.75 -0.79
CA SER A 100 11.80 -6.60 -1.63
C SER A 100 11.12 -7.95 -1.95
N SER A 101 11.92 -9.01 -2.08
CA SER A 101 11.41 -10.37 -2.33
C SER A 101 10.77 -10.96 -1.07
N ASP A 102 11.37 -10.72 0.10
CA ASP A 102 10.87 -11.17 1.39
C ASP A 102 9.60 -10.43 1.82
N ILE A 103 9.47 -9.14 1.51
CA ILE A 103 8.17 -8.45 1.63
C ILE A 103 7.11 -9.22 0.83
N GLY A 104 7.44 -9.63 -0.39
CA GLY A 104 6.55 -10.44 -1.22
C GLY A 104 6.20 -11.79 -0.62
N PHE A 105 7.16 -12.45 0.03
CA PHE A 105 6.95 -13.73 0.72
C PHE A 105 6.06 -13.57 1.95
N GLN A 106 6.38 -12.64 2.85
CA GLN A 106 5.60 -12.34 4.05
C GLN A 106 4.17 -11.93 3.71
N VAL A 107 3.98 -11.15 2.64
CA VAL A 107 2.65 -10.78 2.14
C VAL A 107 1.84 -12.02 1.73
N ARG A 108 2.44 -13.01 1.05
CA ARG A 108 1.72 -14.24 0.65
C ARG A 108 1.29 -15.05 1.86
N MET A 109 2.12 -15.11 2.89
CA MET A 109 1.84 -15.86 4.12
C MET A 109 0.73 -15.23 4.97
N HIS A 110 0.70 -13.90 5.06
CA HIS A 110 -0.08 -13.22 6.10
C HIS A 110 -1.25 -12.38 5.59
N LEU A 111 -1.28 -11.95 4.31
CA LEU A 111 -2.34 -11.08 3.80
C LEU A 111 -3.39 -11.86 2.99
N PRO A 112 -4.67 -11.86 3.44
CA PRO A 112 -5.75 -12.49 2.69
C PRO A 112 -5.98 -11.84 1.33
N ILE A 113 -6.33 -12.65 0.34
CA ILE A 113 -6.63 -12.18 -1.03
C ILE A 113 -8.09 -11.74 -1.22
N ILE A 114 -8.95 -12.00 -0.23
CA ILE A 114 -10.40 -11.74 -0.28
C ILE A 114 -10.75 -10.25 -0.34
N TYR A 115 -9.93 -9.38 0.23
CA TYR A 115 -10.23 -7.94 0.28
C TYR A 115 -10.10 -7.29 -1.10
N GLU A 116 -11.08 -6.47 -1.50
CA GLU A 116 -11.03 -5.76 -2.78
C GLU A 116 -10.00 -4.62 -2.77
N SER A 117 -9.93 -3.86 -1.67
CA SER A 117 -8.97 -2.77 -1.45
C SER A 117 -7.95 -3.14 -0.38
N PHE A 118 -6.73 -2.64 -0.54
CA PHE A 118 -5.70 -2.78 0.50
C PHE A 118 -6.07 -2.02 1.78
N ASN A 119 -6.89 -0.97 1.67
CA ASN A 119 -7.34 -0.22 2.83
C ASN A 119 -8.36 -1.00 3.68
N ASP A 120 -8.97 -2.05 3.12
CA ASP A 120 -9.90 -2.92 3.84
C ASP A 120 -9.17 -4.05 4.56
N VAL A 121 -7.86 -4.22 4.31
CA VAL A 121 -7.03 -5.22 4.97
C VAL A 121 -6.82 -4.81 6.43
N PRO A 122 -7.17 -5.66 7.40
CA PRO A 122 -6.99 -5.38 8.81
C PRO A 122 -5.52 -5.08 9.18
N ASN A 123 -5.31 -4.12 10.08
CA ASN A 123 -3.96 -3.67 10.46
C ASN A 123 -3.16 -4.75 11.21
N ASP A 124 -3.80 -5.66 11.93
CA ASP A 124 -3.19 -6.83 12.57
C ASP A 124 -2.53 -7.75 11.54
N ARG A 125 -3.15 -7.97 10.38
CA ARG A 125 -2.55 -8.74 9.27
C ARG A 125 -1.31 -8.05 8.71
N ILE A 126 -1.33 -6.72 8.63
CA ILE A 126 -0.17 -5.93 8.21
C ILE A 126 0.94 -6.03 9.28
N ALA A 127 0.59 -5.99 10.56
CA ALA A 127 1.55 -6.14 11.66
C ALA A 127 2.28 -7.49 11.63
N LEU A 128 1.59 -8.58 11.25
CA LEU A 128 2.24 -9.89 11.06
C LEU A 128 3.33 -9.86 9.98
N VAL A 129 3.08 -9.18 8.85
CA VAL A 129 4.12 -8.98 7.82
C VAL A 129 5.31 -8.22 8.35
N VAL A 130 5.06 -7.15 9.10
CA VAL A 130 6.13 -6.32 9.69
C VAL A 130 6.95 -7.16 10.67
N LYS A 131 6.30 -7.93 11.54
CA LYS A 131 6.95 -8.83 12.49
C LYS A 131 7.86 -9.84 11.79
N GLY A 132 7.37 -10.50 10.72
CA GLY A 132 8.19 -11.44 9.95
C GLY A 132 9.37 -10.78 9.21
N LEU A 133 9.29 -9.48 8.89
CA LEU A 133 10.42 -8.72 8.36
C LEU A 133 11.41 -8.34 9.45
N GLU A 134 10.94 -7.94 10.62
CA GLU A 134 11.78 -7.56 11.77
C GLU A 134 12.65 -8.70 12.29
N GLU A 135 12.28 -9.96 12.05
CA GLU A 135 13.11 -11.12 12.37
C GLU A 135 14.39 -11.19 11.52
N CYS A 136 14.35 -10.64 10.30
CA CYS A 136 15.44 -10.73 9.33
C CYS A 136 16.15 -9.39 9.08
N TYR A 137 15.46 -8.26 9.30
CA TYR A 137 15.86 -6.94 8.85
C TYR A 137 15.77 -5.90 9.97
N ASP A 138 16.75 -4.99 10.00
CA ASP A 138 16.63 -3.76 10.76
C ASP A 138 15.90 -2.73 9.89
N ILE A 139 14.61 -2.60 10.17
CA ILE A 139 13.71 -1.69 9.45
C ILE A 139 13.42 -0.40 10.23
N SER A 140 14.11 -0.17 11.36
CA SER A 140 13.88 1.00 12.23
C SER A 140 14.06 2.34 11.50
N HIS A 141 14.95 2.37 10.50
CA HIS A 141 15.25 3.54 9.69
C HIS A 141 14.38 3.64 8.41
N VAL A 142 13.56 2.62 8.11
CA VAL A 142 12.67 2.63 6.96
C VAL A 142 11.39 3.37 7.33
N ALA A 143 11.03 4.39 6.55
CA ALA A 143 9.80 5.13 6.81
C ALA A 143 8.57 4.23 6.66
N TRP A 144 7.68 4.25 7.66
CA TRP A 144 6.46 3.43 7.67
C TRP A 144 5.61 3.58 6.40
N PHE A 145 5.49 4.81 5.90
CA PHE A 145 4.75 5.07 4.67
C PHE A 145 5.33 4.30 3.47
N ASP A 146 6.66 4.27 3.35
CA ASP A 146 7.37 3.58 2.28
C ASP A 146 7.22 2.07 2.39
N LEU A 147 7.39 1.52 3.61
CA LEU A 147 7.16 0.11 3.89
C LEU A 147 5.72 -0.31 3.56
N LYS A 148 4.73 0.44 4.06
CA LYS A 148 3.31 0.18 3.80
C LYS A 148 2.98 0.23 2.32
N GLU A 149 3.60 1.13 1.56
CA GLU A 149 3.44 1.20 0.10
C GLU A 149 4.02 -0.03 -0.61
N LYS A 150 5.21 -0.50 -0.19
CA LYS A 150 5.82 -1.72 -0.72
C LYS A 150 5.00 -2.98 -0.42
N ILE A 151 4.47 -3.10 0.81
CA ILE A 151 3.56 -4.19 1.20
C ILE A 151 2.31 -4.18 0.32
N ARG A 152 1.68 -3.01 0.17
CA ARG A 152 0.49 -2.82 -0.68
C ARG A 152 0.75 -3.21 -2.13
N ASP A 153 1.88 -2.80 -2.69
CA ASP A 153 2.24 -3.10 -4.07
C ASP A 153 2.58 -4.58 -4.26
N ALA A 154 3.26 -5.20 -3.30
CA ALA A 154 3.52 -6.64 -3.29
C ALA A 154 2.20 -7.43 -3.25
N TRP A 155 1.24 -7.04 -2.41
CA TRP A 155 -0.07 -7.69 -2.32
C TRP A 155 -0.86 -7.57 -3.63
N LYS A 156 -0.89 -6.38 -4.24
CA LYS A 156 -1.52 -6.18 -5.57
C LYS A 156 -0.85 -7.01 -6.66
N ARG A 157 0.50 -7.09 -6.66
CA ARG A 157 1.26 -7.92 -7.61
C ARG A 157 0.95 -9.40 -7.43
N TYR A 158 0.83 -9.87 -6.20
CA TYR A 158 0.46 -11.25 -5.91
C TYR A 158 -0.95 -11.59 -6.43
N LYS A 159 -1.95 -10.77 -6.12
CA LYS A 159 -3.31 -10.93 -6.69
C LYS A 159 -3.32 -10.89 -8.21
N SER A 160 -2.53 -9.98 -8.81
CA SER A 160 -2.38 -9.91 -10.26
C SER A 160 -1.78 -11.19 -10.81
N TYR A 161 -0.72 -11.72 -10.19
CA TYR A 161 -0.08 -12.98 -10.59
C TYR A 161 -1.07 -14.15 -10.57
N LEU A 162 -1.80 -14.32 -9.46
CA LEU A 162 -2.83 -15.37 -9.35
C LEU A 162 -3.86 -15.26 -10.47
N ASN A 163 -4.37 -14.06 -10.72
CA ASN A 163 -5.36 -13.85 -11.77
C ASN A 163 -4.78 -14.13 -13.16
N THR A 164 -3.63 -13.53 -13.52
CA THR A 164 -3.08 -13.64 -14.88
C THR A 164 -2.50 -15.01 -15.20
N THR A 165 -2.03 -15.75 -14.19
CA THR A 165 -1.29 -17.00 -14.40
C THR A 165 -2.16 -18.22 -14.15
N LEU A 166 -3.12 -18.16 -13.22
CA LEU A 166 -3.93 -19.32 -12.83
C LEU A 166 -5.39 -19.23 -13.28
N ILE A 167 -5.95 -18.02 -13.40
CA ILE A 167 -7.38 -17.84 -13.71
C ILE A 167 -7.59 -17.51 -15.20
N VAL A 168 -6.93 -16.47 -15.70
CA VAL A 168 -7.11 -15.99 -17.08
C VAL A 168 -6.67 -17.08 -18.06
N GLY A 169 -7.56 -17.43 -18.99
CA GLY A 169 -7.32 -18.44 -20.03
C GLY A 169 -7.79 -19.85 -19.66
N ASN A 170 -8.20 -20.07 -18.41
CA ASN A 170 -8.71 -21.36 -17.93
C ASN A 170 -10.22 -21.29 -17.62
N SER A 171 -10.90 -22.43 -17.64
CA SER A 171 -12.29 -22.53 -17.20
C SER A 171 -12.40 -22.28 -15.69
N PRO A 172 -13.33 -21.45 -15.19
CA PRO A 172 -13.51 -21.22 -13.76
C PRO A 172 -13.76 -22.51 -12.96
N GLY A 173 -14.43 -23.51 -13.55
CA GLY A 173 -14.67 -24.81 -12.91
C GLY A 173 -13.37 -25.57 -12.67
N ASP A 174 -12.50 -25.64 -13.67
CA ASP A 174 -11.24 -26.38 -13.62
C ASP A 174 -10.25 -25.75 -12.62
N VAL A 175 -10.23 -24.41 -12.55
CA VAL A 175 -9.38 -23.67 -11.61
C VAL A 175 -9.85 -23.87 -10.16
N LYS A 176 -11.16 -24.00 -9.93
CA LYS A 176 -11.72 -24.32 -8.59
C LYS A 176 -11.44 -25.78 -8.18
N ALA A 177 -11.43 -26.71 -9.14
CA ALA A 177 -11.09 -28.11 -8.90
C ALA A 177 -9.60 -28.30 -8.58
N SER A 178 -8.74 -27.44 -9.14
CA SER A 178 -7.31 -27.46 -8.88
C SER A 178 -6.95 -27.13 -7.42
N PRO A 179 -5.77 -27.57 -6.93
CA PRO A 179 -5.30 -27.19 -5.60
C PRO A 179 -5.19 -25.68 -5.44
N ALA A 180 -5.55 -25.17 -4.25
CA ALA A 180 -5.38 -23.77 -3.93
C ALA A 180 -3.88 -23.41 -3.87
N PRO A 181 -3.49 -22.17 -4.23
CA PRO A 181 -2.12 -21.71 -4.09
C PRO A 181 -1.62 -21.82 -2.65
N GLU A 182 -0.31 -22.02 -2.50
CA GLU A 182 0.35 -22.03 -1.19
C GLU A 182 0.00 -20.78 -0.37
N PHE A 183 -0.27 -20.97 0.93
CA PHE A 183 -0.71 -19.96 1.89
C PHE A 183 -2.11 -19.35 1.65
N VAL A 184 -2.85 -19.81 0.64
CA VAL A 184 -4.22 -19.35 0.39
C VAL A 184 -5.22 -20.40 0.86
N PRO A 185 -6.11 -20.07 1.83
CA PRO A 185 -7.20 -20.97 2.20
C PRO A 185 -8.08 -21.31 0.98
N ARG A 186 -8.52 -22.57 0.89
CA ARG A 186 -9.33 -23.03 -0.26
C ARG A 186 -10.61 -22.20 -0.45
N GLU A 187 -11.26 -21.83 0.65
CA GLU A 187 -12.46 -20.99 0.62
C GLU A 187 -12.20 -19.60 0.04
N ASP A 188 -11.10 -18.97 0.45
CA ASP A 188 -10.67 -17.66 -0.04
C ASP A 188 -10.30 -17.72 -1.52
N TRP A 189 -9.70 -18.84 -1.96
CA TRP A 189 -9.37 -19.07 -3.36
C TRP A 189 -10.61 -19.11 -4.24
N VAL A 190 -11.65 -19.86 -3.85
CA VAL A 190 -12.91 -19.94 -4.59
C VAL A 190 -13.58 -18.57 -4.68
N LYS A 191 -13.68 -17.84 -3.57
CA LYS A 191 -14.23 -16.46 -3.54
C LYS A 191 -13.47 -15.52 -4.46
N PHE A 192 -12.14 -15.64 -4.50
CA PHE A 192 -11.30 -14.82 -5.36
C PHE A 192 -11.51 -15.13 -6.86
N ILE A 193 -11.67 -16.41 -7.22
CA ILE A 193 -12.01 -16.81 -8.61
C ILE A 193 -13.35 -16.20 -9.03
N ASP A 194 -14.37 -16.28 -8.17
CA ASP A 194 -15.70 -15.72 -8.45
C ASP A 194 -15.63 -14.20 -8.62
N TYR A 195 -14.88 -13.52 -7.75
CA TYR A 195 -14.63 -12.09 -7.89
C TYR A 195 -13.91 -11.74 -9.20
N CYS A 196 -12.89 -12.49 -9.60
CA CYS A 196 -12.15 -12.26 -10.85
C CYS A 196 -13.01 -12.47 -12.11
N ASN A 197 -14.03 -13.33 -12.04
CA ASN A 197 -14.97 -13.57 -13.13
C ASN A 197 -16.23 -12.68 -13.06
N SER A 198 -16.39 -11.88 -12.01
CA SER A 198 -17.52 -10.96 -11.86
C SER A 198 -17.51 -9.87 -12.94
N GLU A 199 -18.70 -9.42 -13.34
CA GLU A 199 -18.88 -8.32 -14.29
C GLU A 199 -18.17 -7.03 -13.82
N LYS A 200 -18.25 -6.74 -12.52
CA LYS A 200 -17.59 -5.60 -11.87
C LYS A 200 -16.08 -5.61 -12.11
N PHE A 201 -15.43 -6.75 -11.91
CA PHE A 201 -13.99 -6.89 -12.12
C PHE A 201 -13.61 -6.79 -13.60
N LEU A 202 -14.34 -7.48 -14.48
CA LEU A 202 -14.11 -7.47 -15.92
C LEU A 202 -14.27 -6.05 -16.50
N ALA A 203 -15.29 -5.31 -16.08
CA ALA A 203 -15.50 -3.92 -16.49
C ALA A 203 -14.36 -3.00 -16.01
N LYS A 204 -13.91 -3.15 -14.76
CA LYS A 204 -12.77 -2.42 -14.19
C LYS A 204 -11.48 -2.74 -14.96
N SER A 205 -11.23 -4.01 -15.25
CA SER A 205 -10.07 -4.47 -16.03
C SER A 205 -10.07 -3.89 -17.44
N LYS A 206 -11.20 -3.95 -18.17
CA LYS A 206 -11.36 -3.37 -19.51
C LYS A 206 -11.10 -1.86 -19.51
N ARG A 207 -11.62 -1.14 -18.52
CA ARG A 207 -11.37 0.31 -18.35
C ARG A 207 -9.88 0.58 -18.11
N ASN A 208 -9.24 -0.17 -17.21
CA ASN A 208 -7.83 0.00 -16.88
C ASN A 208 -6.90 -0.32 -18.06
N LYS A 209 -7.20 -1.36 -18.86
CA LYS A 209 -6.46 -1.68 -20.09
C LYS A 209 -6.53 -0.54 -21.11
N LYS A 210 -7.74 -0.01 -21.36
CA LYS A 210 -7.95 1.18 -22.21
C LYS A 210 -7.19 2.39 -21.70
N ASN A 211 -7.15 2.61 -20.40
CA ASN A 211 -6.44 3.73 -19.81
C ASN A 211 -4.92 3.55 -19.88
N ARG A 212 -4.40 2.33 -19.68
CA ARG A 212 -2.97 2.03 -19.78
C ARG A 212 -2.45 2.20 -21.22
N ALA A 213 -3.28 1.93 -22.22
CA ALA A 213 -2.95 2.18 -23.64
C ALA A 213 -2.75 3.68 -23.97
N LYS A 214 -3.21 4.59 -23.11
CA LYS A 214 -3.03 6.05 -23.26
C LYS A 214 -1.76 6.58 -22.56
N LEU A 215 -0.91 5.69 -22.03
CA LEU A 215 0.32 6.09 -21.35
C LEU A 215 1.33 6.63 -22.38
N ILE A 216 1.59 7.93 -22.33
CA ILE A 216 2.44 8.62 -23.31
C ILE A 216 3.92 8.30 -23.09
N ALA A 217 4.40 8.41 -21.84
CA ALA A 217 5.80 8.19 -21.49
C ALA A 217 5.91 7.00 -20.51
N PRO A 218 6.19 5.78 -20.98
CA PRO A 218 6.45 4.64 -20.11
C PRO A 218 7.83 4.77 -19.44
N CYS A 219 7.88 4.45 -18.15
CA CYS A 219 9.14 4.37 -17.40
C CYS A 219 10.00 3.20 -17.93
N THR A 220 11.31 3.42 -18.06
CA THR A 220 12.32 2.51 -18.63
C THR A 220 13.26 1.91 -17.58
N LEU A 221 13.10 2.24 -16.30
CA LEU A 221 14.02 1.82 -15.22
C LEU A 221 14.06 0.31 -14.93
N GLY A 222 13.10 -0.46 -15.47
CA GLY A 222 12.99 -1.90 -15.23
C GLY A 222 12.81 -2.20 -13.73
N ARG A 223 13.76 -2.94 -13.15
CA ARG A 223 13.76 -3.29 -11.70
C ARG A 223 14.37 -2.20 -10.81
N THR A 224 14.93 -1.14 -11.39
CA THR A 224 15.52 -0.03 -10.64
C THR A 224 14.40 0.89 -10.15
N SER A 225 14.40 1.22 -8.86
CA SER A 225 13.42 2.14 -8.28
C SER A 225 13.87 3.60 -8.44
N MET A 226 12.93 4.55 -8.34
CA MET A 226 13.25 5.98 -8.39
C MET A 226 14.23 6.42 -7.27
N PRO A 227 14.09 5.97 -5.99
CA PRO A 227 15.09 6.27 -4.96
C PRO A 227 16.49 5.76 -5.31
N ILE A 228 16.60 4.57 -5.89
CA ILE A 228 17.88 4.03 -6.35
C ILE A 228 18.48 4.86 -7.48
N THR A 229 17.66 5.23 -8.46
CA THR A 229 18.11 6.10 -9.56
C THR A 229 18.58 7.45 -9.03
N ARG A 230 17.87 8.02 -8.04
CA ARG A 230 18.27 9.26 -7.38
C ARG A 230 19.63 9.14 -6.69
N HIS A 231 19.82 8.06 -5.93
CA HIS A 231 21.05 7.83 -5.20
C HIS A 231 22.25 7.68 -6.13
N LYS A 232 22.12 6.94 -7.22
CA LYS A 232 23.17 6.82 -8.24
C LYS A 232 23.56 8.17 -8.84
N LEU A 233 22.58 9.02 -9.15
CA LEU A 233 22.83 10.37 -9.66
C LEU A 233 23.51 11.27 -8.60
N ALA A 234 23.19 11.08 -7.33
CA ALA A 234 23.79 11.81 -6.21
C ALA A 234 25.27 11.42 -6.05
N GLU A 235 25.57 10.12 -6.05
CA GLU A 235 26.93 9.57 -6.01
C GLU A 235 27.78 10.06 -7.20
N GLU A 236 27.25 9.99 -8.42
CA GLU A 236 27.93 10.46 -9.64
C GLU A 236 28.29 11.96 -9.59
N ARG A 237 27.56 12.76 -8.82
CA ARG A 237 27.78 14.21 -8.67
C ARG A 237 28.51 14.59 -7.38
N GLY A 238 28.74 13.64 -6.46
CA GLY A 238 29.29 13.92 -5.14
C GLY A 238 28.38 14.82 -4.28
N VAL A 239 27.06 14.70 -4.44
CA VAL A 239 26.05 15.48 -3.71
C VAL A 239 25.13 14.54 -2.92
N THR A 240 24.25 15.12 -2.10
CA THR A 240 23.26 14.36 -1.33
C THR A 240 22.03 13.99 -2.18
N ASP A 241 21.28 12.96 -1.78
CA ASP A 241 20.05 12.53 -2.48
C ASP A 241 19.04 13.69 -2.59
N GLU A 242 18.98 14.56 -1.58
CA GLU A 242 18.05 15.70 -1.47
C GLU A 242 18.34 16.81 -2.48
N GLU A 243 19.59 16.87 -2.95
CA GLU A 243 20.02 17.83 -3.97
C GLU A 243 19.65 17.38 -5.38
N ILE A 244 19.28 16.11 -5.56
CA ILE A 244 18.84 15.57 -6.85
C ILE A 244 17.33 15.76 -7.04
N GLY A 245 16.99 16.62 -8.00
CA GLY A 245 15.64 16.92 -8.38
C GLY A 245 14.83 15.76 -8.93
N ARG A 246 13.50 15.76 -8.70
CA ARG A 246 12.61 14.75 -9.31
C ARG A 246 12.65 14.78 -10.85
N VAL A 247 12.79 15.96 -11.47
CA VAL A 247 12.93 16.07 -12.93
C VAL A 247 14.22 15.42 -13.41
N GLU A 248 15.29 15.57 -12.64
CA GLU A 248 16.60 14.97 -12.94
C GLU A 248 16.57 13.45 -12.81
N VAL A 249 15.77 12.91 -11.89
CA VAL A 249 15.47 11.47 -11.82
C VAL A 249 14.53 11.03 -12.96
N TYR A 250 13.59 11.88 -13.38
CA TYR A 250 12.60 11.55 -14.40
C TYR A 250 13.23 11.32 -15.78
N ILE A 251 14.23 12.11 -16.16
CA ILE A 251 14.93 12.00 -17.46
C ILE A 251 15.55 10.60 -17.66
N PRO A 252 16.45 10.11 -16.78
CA PRO A 252 17.00 8.76 -16.91
C PRO A 252 15.92 7.69 -16.73
N ALA A 253 14.85 7.98 -15.96
CA ALA A 253 13.74 7.05 -15.83
C ALA A 253 12.89 6.87 -17.08
N HIS A 254 13.03 7.74 -18.08
CA HIS A 254 12.35 7.67 -19.37
C HIS A 254 13.34 7.62 -20.54
N THR A 255 14.61 7.33 -20.25
CA THR A 255 15.66 7.11 -21.24
C THR A 255 16.07 5.65 -21.18
N LYS A 256 16.10 4.97 -22.31
CA LYS A 256 16.56 3.57 -22.38
C LYS A 256 18.09 3.49 -22.28
N LYS A 257 18.63 2.29 -22.04
CA LYS A 257 20.08 2.05 -21.97
C LYS A 257 20.80 2.34 -23.29
N ASP A 258 20.12 2.15 -24.42
CA ASP A 258 20.57 2.52 -25.77
C ASP A 258 20.51 4.04 -26.03
N LYS A 259 20.25 4.84 -25.00
CA LYS A 259 20.04 6.30 -25.04
C LYS A 259 18.80 6.74 -25.83
N THR A 260 17.92 5.81 -26.23
CA THR A 260 16.64 6.16 -26.85
C THR A 260 15.74 6.81 -25.81
N ILE A 261 15.32 8.04 -26.08
CA ILE A 261 14.45 8.82 -25.21
C ILE A 261 12.99 8.46 -25.48
N GLN A 262 12.24 8.11 -24.44
CA GLN A 262 10.78 8.06 -24.51
C GLN A 262 10.23 9.50 -24.47
N CYS A 263 9.46 9.88 -25.49
CA CYS A 263 8.90 11.23 -25.64
C CYS A 263 9.98 12.33 -25.68
N PRO A 264 10.82 12.37 -26.74
CA PRO A 264 11.94 13.30 -26.86
C PRO A 264 11.53 14.76 -26.68
N ASP A 265 10.40 15.18 -27.24
CA ASP A 265 9.90 16.55 -27.11
C ASP A 265 9.70 16.95 -25.65
N VAL A 266 9.12 16.05 -24.85
CA VAL A 266 8.85 16.36 -23.45
C VAL A 266 10.12 16.37 -22.62
N ILE A 267 11.05 15.45 -22.87
CA ILE A 267 12.35 15.45 -22.19
C ILE A 267 13.14 16.72 -22.54
N ALA A 268 13.14 17.14 -23.81
CA ALA A 268 13.80 18.36 -24.26
C ALA A 268 13.23 19.60 -23.55
N GLU A 269 11.91 19.69 -23.39
CA GLU A 269 11.27 20.76 -22.64
C GLU A 269 11.62 20.74 -21.14
N LEU A 270 11.69 19.55 -20.52
CA LEU A 270 12.10 19.41 -19.12
C LEU A 270 13.55 19.84 -18.92
N GLN A 271 14.45 19.46 -19.84
CA GLN A 271 15.85 19.90 -19.84
C GLN A 271 15.97 21.42 -20.00
N ASN A 272 15.18 22.02 -20.89
CA ASN A 272 15.14 23.48 -21.04
C ASN A 272 14.62 24.18 -19.79
N THR A 273 13.67 23.57 -19.06
CA THR A 273 13.16 24.11 -17.79
C THR A 273 14.25 24.07 -16.71
N ILE A 274 14.99 22.96 -16.61
CA ILE A 274 16.15 22.83 -15.70
C ILE A 274 17.20 23.90 -15.99
N ARG A 275 17.52 24.15 -17.27
CA ARG A 275 18.50 25.18 -17.68
C ARG A 275 18.08 26.59 -17.27
N LYS A 276 16.78 26.91 -17.37
CA LYS A 276 16.25 28.25 -17.10
C LYS A 276 16.11 28.54 -15.61
N ASP A 277 15.76 27.54 -14.81
CA ASP A 277 15.63 27.71 -13.36
C ASP A 277 16.12 26.48 -12.58
N PRO A 278 17.44 26.40 -12.31
CA PRO A 278 18.03 25.33 -11.52
C PRO A 278 17.52 25.30 -10.07
N LYS A 279 16.96 26.39 -9.54
CA LYS A 279 16.46 26.49 -8.16
C LYS A 279 15.01 26.04 -8.03
N SER A 280 14.19 26.13 -9.09
CA SER A 280 12.80 25.59 -9.12
C SER A 280 12.72 24.08 -8.87
N ILE A 281 13.82 23.37 -9.06
CA ILE A 281 13.98 21.95 -8.75
C ILE A 281 13.75 21.67 -7.25
N ARG A 282 14.04 22.65 -6.37
CA ARG A 282 13.98 22.53 -4.91
C ARG A 282 12.62 22.90 -4.31
N THR A 283 11.76 23.65 -5.00
CA THR A 283 10.56 24.29 -4.42
C THR A 283 9.27 23.48 -4.50
N GLY A 284 9.28 22.23 -4.97
CA GLY A 284 8.07 21.40 -4.92
C GLY A 284 7.97 20.42 -6.08
N PRO A 285 8.12 19.10 -5.85
CA PRO A 285 8.40 18.07 -6.86
C PRO A 285 7.25 17.74 -7.84
N ASN A 286 6.23 18.60 -7.94
CA ASN A 286 5.11 18.42 -8.86
C ASN A 286 4.98 19.55 -9.88
N VAL A 287 5.53 20.75 -9.71
CA VAL A 287 5.09 21.90 -10.52
C VAL A 287 5.49 21.76 -12.00
N ALA A 288 6.76 21.55 -12.34
CA ALA A 288 7.18 21.47 -13.75
C ALA A 288 6.61 20.25 -14.48
N ILE A 289 6.64 19.07 -13.85
CA ILE A 289 6.07 17.83 -14.40
C ILE A 289 4.54 17.94 -14.50
N ALA A 290 3.85 18.48 -13.48
CA ALA A 290 2.40 18.64 -13.50
C ALA A 290 1.92 19.81 -14.38
N GLN A 291 2.72 20.84 -14.58
CA GLN A 291 2.43 21.92 -15.52
C GLN A 291 2.41 21.38 -16.95
N LYS A 292 3.29 20.43 -17.26
CA LYS A 292 3.38 19.81 -18.59
C LYS A 292 2.42 18.63 -18.79
N PHE A 293 2.31 17.75 -17.81
CA PHE A 293 1.50 16.54 -17.93
C PHE A 293 0.13 16.62 -17.24
N GLY A 294 -0.19 17.74 -16.60
CA GLY A 294 -1.30 17.88 -15.66
C GLY A 294 -0.97 17.29 -14.27
N LYS A 295 -1.74 17.68 -13.24
CA LYS A 295 -1.60 17.15 -11.87
C LYS A 295 -1.59 15.62 -11.86
N GLU A 296 -0.47 15.04 -11.41
CA GLU A 296 -0.26 13.59 -11.32
C GLU A 296 -1.37 12.94 -10.48
N ARG A 297 -1.83 11.75 -10.91
CA ARG A 297 -2.86 10.99 -10.19
C ARG A 297 -2.25 9.78 -9.53
N LYS A 298 -2.58 9.56 -8.25
CA LYS A 298 -2.27 8.31 -7.56
C LYS A 298 -2.79 7.14 -8.40
N GLY A 299 -1.91 6.23 -8.84
CA GLY A 299 -2.25 5.04 -9.63
C GLY A 299 -1.84 5.04 -11.11
N GLY A 300 -0.96 5.94 -11.57
CA GLY A 300 -0.32 5.82 -12.89
C GLY A 300 -1.29 5.88 -14.07
N THR A 301 -2.37 6.67 -13.94
CA THR A 301 -3.37 6.79 -15.00
C THR A 301 -3.72 8.25 -15.33
N ARG A 302 -3.44 8.64 -16.57
CA ARG A 302 -3.97 9.87 -17.20
C ARG A 302 -5.43 9.62 -17.64
N GLY A 303 -6.37 9.83 -16.73
CA GLY A 303 -7.74 10.23 -17.12
C GLY A 303 -7.84 11.76 -17.11
N LYS A 304 -9.03 12.36 -17.29
CA LYS A 304 -9.42 13.68 -16.70
C LYS A 304 -10.08 13.41 -15.34
N LYS A 305 -9.92 14.26 -14.31
CA LYS A 305 -10.49 13.98 -12.98
C LYS A 305 -11.99 14.16 -13.22
N HIS A 306 -12.81 13.21 -12.82
CA HIS A 306 -14.02 13.65 -12.14
C HIS A 306 -13.48 14.28 -10.86
N GLN A 307 -13.27 15.60 -10.90
CA GLN A 307 -13.11 16.36 -9.67
C GLN A 307 -14.40 16.07 -8.88
N HIS A 308 -14.41 16.19 -7.55
CA HIS A 308 -15.62 15.93 -6.76
C HIS A 308 -16.80 16.87 -7.11
N ILE A 309 -16.69 17.64 -8.20
CA ILE A 309 -17.78 18.28 -8.93
C ILE A 309 -18.96 17.31 -9.03
N ASP A 310 -20.13 17.80 -8.63
CA ASP A 310 -21.41 17.09 -8.59
C ASP A 310 -21.50 15.95 -7.57
N LYS A 311 -20.59 15.89 -6.58
CA LYS A 311 -20.77 15.03 -5.40
C LYS A 311 -21.46 15.78 -4.27
N GLU A 312 -22.50 15.15 -3.74
CA GLU A 312 -23.09 15.48 -2.45
C GLU A 312 -22.06 15.32 -1.33
N CYS A 313 -22.12 16.23 -0.36
CA CYS A 313 -21.18 16.33 0.72
C CYS A 313 -21.80 16.97 1.96
N ARG A 314 -21.18 16.70 3.10
CA ARG A 314 -21.51 17.19 4.43
C ARG A 314 -20.42 18.17 4.88
N LEU A 315 -20.83 19.39 5.21
CA LEU A 315 -19.97 20.47 5.69
C LEU A 315 -19.81 20.32 7.20
N VAL A 316 -18.57 20.19 7.67
CA VAL A 316 -18.25 20.09 9.10
C VAL A 316 -17.79 21.47 9.60
N GLY A 317 -18.42 21.98 10.65
CA GLY A 317 -18.03 23.20 11.37
C GLY A 317 -17.43 22.88 12.74
N CYS A 318 -16.84 23.88 13.40
CA CYS A 318 -16.25 23.71 14.73
C CYS A 318 -17.31 23.77 15.84
N PRO A 319 -17.22 22.93 16.90
CA PRO A 319 -16.28 21.82 17.09
C PRO A 319 -16.82 20.52 16.45
N TRP A 320 -16.30 20.17 15.27
CA TRP A 320 -16.52 18.90 14.55
C TRP A 320 -17.98 18.42 14.41
N ARG A 321 -18.93 19.34 14.17
CA ARG A 321 -20.35 19.02 13.93
C ARG A 321 -20.74 19.28 12.48
N ILE A 322 -21.74 18.55 11.97
CA ILE A 322 -22.30 18.82 10.64
C ILE A 322 -23.11 20.11 10.71
N VAL A 323 -22.80 21.06 9.83
CA VAL A 323 -23.45 22.38 9.79
C VAL A 323 -24.31 22.59 8.56
N ALA A 324 -24.04 21.87 7.46
CA ALA A 324 -24.86 21.91 6.25
C ALA A 324 -24.60 20.72 5.31
N HIS A 325 -25.55 20.51 4.41
CA HIS A 325 -25.45 19.61 3.27
C HIS A 325 -25.29 20.42 1.98
N GLY A 326 -24.48 19.93 1.05
CA GLY A 326 -24.27 20.62 -0.21
C GLY A 326 -23.65 19.74 -1.28
N VAL A 327 -23.48 20.32 -2.46
CA VAL A 327 -22.83 19.68 -3.61
C VAL A 327 -21.60 20.47 -3.98
N ILE A 328 -20.47 19.81 -4.21
CA ILE A 328 -19.26 20.49 -4.68
C ILE A 328 -19.48 20.91 -6.13
N VAL A 329 -19.33 22.20 -6.41
CA VAL A 329 -19.51 22.77 -7.77
C VAL A 329 -18.22 23.32 -8.37
N GLY A 330 -17.16 23.47 -7.56
CA GLY A 330 -15.89 24.00 -8.04
C GLY A 330 -14.69 23.56 -7.22
N VAL A 331 -13.61 23.23 -7.92
CA VAL A 331 -12.34 22.77 -7.33
C VAL A 331 -11.14 23.54 -7.90
N ASP A 332 -11.37 24.42 -8.88
CA ASP A 332 -10.31 25.24 -9.47
C ASP A 332 -9.87 26.33 -8.49
N PRO A 333 -8.57 26.41 -8.13
CA PRO A 333 -8.04 27.44 -7.23
C PRO A 333 -8.29 28.88 -7.71
N THR A 334 -8.47 29.07 -9.02
CA THR A 334 -8.74 30.38 -9.64
C THR A 334 -10.20 30.79 -9.57
N HIS A 335 -11.12 29.88 -9.24
CA HIS A 335 -12.53 30.21 -9.12
C HIS A 335 -12.77 31.18 -7.97
N MET A 336 -13.65 32.15 -8.21
CA MET A 336 -14.03 33.14 -7.20
C MET A 336 -15.21 32.62 -6.37
N CYS A 337 -15.11 32.80 -5.06
CA CYS A 337 -16.20 32.63 -4.10
C CYS A 337 -16.20 33.87 -3.18
N HIS A 338 -17.31 34.60 -3.18
CA HIS A 338 -17.45 35.89 -2.48
C HIS A 338 -16.30 36.87 -2.76
N SER A 339 -15.92 37.02 -4.04
CA SER A 339 -14.85 37.92 -4.50
C SER A 339 -13.44 37.58 -3.99
N VAL A 340 -13.23 36.38 -3.46
CA VAL A 340 -11.91 35.85 -3.09
C VAL A 340 -11.62 34.59 -3.91
N ALA A 341 -10.39 34.45 -4.40
CA ALA A 341 -9.95 33.24 -5.08
C ALA A 341 -10.01 32.03 -4.13
N LEU A 342 -10.53 30.91 -4.62
CA LEU A 342 -10.80 29.72 -3.81
C LEU A 342 -9.51 29.18 -3.16
N GLY A 343 -8.41 29.16 -3.90
CA GLY A 343 -7.13 28.60 -3.45
C GLY A 343 -7.13 27.06 -3.43
N ASP A 344 -5.98 26.48 -3.15
CA ASP A 344 -5.76 25.03 -3.30
C ASP A 344 -6.43 24.18 -2.21
N ASP A 345 -6.81 24.77 -1.07
CA ASP A 345 -7.28 24.04 0.12
C ASP A 345 -8.79 24.08 0.35
N PHE A 346 -9.55 24.71 -0.56
CA PHE A 346 -10.99 24.88 -0.42
C PHE A 346 -11.75 24.25 -1.59
N TYR A 347 -13.00 23.85 -1.32
CA TYR A 347 -14.00 23.53 -2.33
C TYR A 347 -15.02 24.65 -2.41
N LYS A 348 -15.51 24.94 -3.62
CA LYS A 348 -16.72 25.75 -3.81
C LYS A 348 -17.91 24.80 -3.73
N VAL A 349 -18.75 24.98 -2.71
CA VAL A 349 -19.87 24.10 -2.40
C VAL A 349 -21.17 24.88 -2.53
N ALA A 350 -22.13 24.34 -3.28
CA ALA A 350 -23.51 24.83 -3.31
C ALA A 350 -24.28 24.24 -2.13
N ILE A 351 -24.84 25.09 -1.28
CA ILE A 351 -25.57 24.66 -0.08
C ILE A 351 -26.98 24.21 -0.50
N HIS A 352 -27.36 22.99 -0.15
CA HIS A 352 -28.70 22.46 -0.37
C HIS A 352 -29.58 22.58 0.88
N ASP A 353 -29.00 22.33 2.05
CA ASP A 353 -29.70 22.32 3.33
C ASP A 353 -28.78 22.78 4.46
N ILE A 354 -29.33 23.52 5.43
CA ILE A 354 -28.59 24.12 6.54
C ILE A 354 -29.03 23.45 7.84
N VAL A 355 -28.09 22.76 8.49
CA VAL A 355 -28.31 22.08 9.78
C VAL A 355 -28.10 23.04 10.95
N ASP A 356 -27.09 23.91 10.85
CA ASP A 356 -26.77 24.91 11.85
C ASP A 356 -26.49 26.28 11.19
N GLY A 357 -27.50 27.14 11.18
CA GLY A 357 -27.40 28.47 10.59
C GLY A 357 -26.48 29.43 11.35
N ASN A 358 -26.20 29.18 12.63
CA ASN A 358 -25.32 30.01 13.45
C ASN A 358 -23.84 29.66 13.28
N ALA A 359 -23.52 28.61 12.52
CA ALA A 359 -22.14 28.23 12.21
C ALA A 359 -21.40 29.38 11.51
N LEU A 360 -20.21 29.69 12.01
CA LEU A 360 -19.34 30.71 11.42
C LEU A 360 -18.69 30.19 10.13
N LEU A 361 -18.55 31.08 9.15
CA LEU A 361 -17.82 30.79 7.93
C LEU A 361 -16.30 30.81 8.16
N PHE A 362 -15.58 29.95 7.46
CA PHE A 362 -14.11 29.96 7.43
C PHE A 362 -13.53 31.19 6.71
N ARG A 363 -14.32 31.81 5.83
CA ARG A 363 -13.97 33.06 5.13
C ARG A 363 -15.12 34.06 5.25
N PRO A 364 -15.28 34.70 6.43
CA PRO A 364 -16.29 35.73 6.59
C PRO A 364 -15.90 37.00 5.82
N ASN A 365 -16.88 37.75 5.35
CA ASN A 365 -16.70 39.11 4.82
C ASN A 365 -17.53 40.11 5.64
N SER A 366 -17.54 41.39 5.26
CA SER A 366 -18.26 42.44 5.99
C SER A 366 -19.77 42.17 6.11
N ASN A 367 -20.36 41.44 5.16
CA ASN A 367 -21.80 41.23 5.04
C ASN A 367 -22.24 39.78 5.33
N ILE A 368 -21.32 38.81 5.30
CA ILE A 368 -21.59 37.38 5.40
C ILE A 368 -20.62 36.79 6.42
N LYS A 369 -21.13 36.45 7.61
CA LYS A 369 -20.32 35.91 8.71
C LYS A 369 -20.75 34.51 9.10
N ARG A 370 -22.02 34.19 8.92
CA ARG A 370 -22.66 32.93 9.31
C ARG A 370 -23.20 32.20 8.09
N LEU A 371 -23.46 30.90 8.26
CA LEU A 371 -23.99 30.05 7.21
C LEU A 371 -25.41 30.48 6.79
N LEU A 372 -26.22 30.99 7.73
CA LEU A 372 -27.53 31.57 7.43
C LEU A 372 -27.43 32.77 6.47
N ASP A 373 -26.38 33.60 6.60
CA ASP A 373 -26.18 34.81 5.79
C ASP A 373 -25.88 34.48 4.32
N VAL A 374 -25.41 33.26 4.03
CA VAL A 374 -25.12 32.77 2.66
C VAL A 374 -26.41 32.39 1.93
N GLY A 375 -27.37 31.79 2.65
CA GLY A 375 -28.63 31.29 2.11
C GLY A 375 -28.53 29.94 1.39
N ILE A 376 -29.66 29.24 1.31
CA ILE A 376 -29.81 27.99 0.56
C ILE A 376 -29.68 28.27 -0.94
N ARG A 377 -29.05 27.36 -1.69
CA ARG A 377 -28.68 27.45 -3.13
C ARG A 377 -27.60 28.47 -3.48
N SER A 378 -26.96 29.08 -2.48
CA SER A 378 -25.78 29.91 -2.68
C SER A 378 -24.49 29.11 -2.50
N PHE A 379 -23.34 29.73 -2.78
CA PHE A 379 -22.04 29.06 -2.81
C PHE A 379 -21.14 29.51 -1.68
N VAL A 380 -20.51 28.57 -1.00
CA VAL A 380 -19.52 28.83 0.05
C VAL A 380 -18.19 28.17 -0.28
N ALA A 381 -17.09 28.79 0.19
CA ALA A 381 -15.78 28.18 0.19
C ALA A 381 -15.59 27.41 1.50
N TRP A 382 -15.43 26.08 1.43
CA TRP A 382 -15.21 25.24 2.61
C TRP A 382 -13.90 24.46 2.55
N PRO A 383 -13.16 24.32 3.67
CA PRO A 383 -11.88 23.61 3.69
C PRO A 383 -12.05 22.14 3.29
N LYS A 384 -11.14 21.62 2.45
CA LYS A 384 -11.15 20.20 2.02
C LYS A 384 -11.05 19.22 3.18
N SER A 385 -10.38 19.61 4.26
CA SER A 385 -10.24 18.82 5.49
C SER A 385 -11.51 18.75 6.34
N MET A 386 -12.50 19.60 6.05
CA MET A 386 -13.75 19.72 6.82
C MET A 386 -14.98 19.41 5.95
N ILE A 387 -14.77 18.58 4.92
CA ILE A 387 -15.84 18.00 4.11
C ILE A 387 -15.83 16.48 4.28
N THR A 388 -17.00 15.92 4.55
CA THR A 388 -17.25 14.48 4.52
C THR A 388 -18.22 14.15 3.39
N PHE A 389 -18.16 12.92 2.86
CA PHE A 389 -19.07 12.43 1.82
C PHE A 389 -20.10 11.51 2.48
#